data_AF-A0A979FL55-F1
#
_entry.id   AF-A0A979FL55-F1
#
_cell.length_a   1.000
_cell.length_b   1.000
_cell.length_c   1.000
_cell.angle_alpha   90.00
_cell.angle_beta   90.00
_cell.angle_gamma   90.00
#
_symmetry.space_group_name_H-M   'P 1'
#
loop_
_entity.id
_entity.type
_entity.pdbx_description
1 polymer ?
#
loop_
_entity_poly.entity_id
_entity_poly.type
_entity_poly.pdbx_seq_one_letter_code
_entity_poly.pdbx_strand_id
1 'polypeptide(L)'
;MKACGVVAVLVSFLLLNFVSMTESFPNGAPVEACIYQTVPNHTGTKPSPPSTFSHEFVATQGNWVPGANIHVHVSGPKIKGFFIQAIDDDYKPIGSFIKNVYSG
;
A
#
# COMPACT_ATOMS: atom_id res chain seq x y z
N MET A 1 18.46 -35.29 -32.15
CA MET A 1 18.41 -33.81 -32.20
C MET A 1 17.01 -33.21 -32.43
N LYS A 2 16.07 -33.89 -33.10
CA LYS A 2 14.72 -33.33 -33.39
C LYS A 2 13.75 -33.31 -32.20
N ALA A 3 13.75 -34.36 -31.37
CA ALA A 3 12.85 -34.45 -30.20
C ALA A 3 13.13 -33.38 -29.13
N CYS A 4 14.41 -33.03 -28.92
CA CYS A 4 14.81 -32.01 -27.96
C CYS A 4 14.31 -30.62 -28.35
N GLY A 5 14.26 -30.32 -29.66
CA GLY A 5 13.71 -29.06 -30.17
C GLY A 5 12.20 -28.97 -30.00
N VAL A 6 11.48 -30.07 -30.25
CA VAL A 6 10.01 -30.12 -30.06
C VAL A 6 9.64 -29.93 -28.59
N VAL A 7 10.35 -30.60 -27.68
CA VAL A 7 10.13 -30.46 -26.23
C VAL A 7 10.41 -29.03 -25.77
N ALA A 8 11.50 -28.40 -26.24
CA ALA A 8 11.82 -27.02 -25.89
C ALA A 8 10.75 -26.02 -26.36
N VAL A 9 10.18 -26.23 -27.56
CA VAL A 9 9.10 -25.38 -28.08
C VAL A 9 7.82 -25.53 -27.25
N LEU A 10 7.44 -26.76 -26.89
CA LEU A 10 6.26 -27.02 -26.08
C LEU A 10 6.38 -26.41 -24.67
N VAL A 11 7.56 -26.55 -24.05
CA VAL A 11 7.83 -25.94 -22.72
C VAL A 11 7.77 -24.41 -22.79
N SER A 12 8.35 -23.82 -23.83
CA SER A 12 8.33 -22.36 -24.02
C SER A 12 6.90 -21.83 -24.22
N PHE A 13 6.09 -22.54 -25.01
CA PHE A 13 4.67 -22.21 -25.20
C PHE A 13 3.88 -22.30 -23.90
N LEU A 14 4.14 -23.32 -23.09
CA LEU A 14 3.49 -23.49 -21.80
C LEU A 14 3.82 -22.33 -20.85
N LEU A 15 5.10 -21.95 -20.76
CA LEU A 15 5.55 -20.84 -19.90
C LEU A 15 4.96 -19.49 -20.34
N LEU A 16 4.83 -19.24 -21.64
CA LEU A 16 4.17 -18.04 -22.18
C LEU A 16 2.69 -17.96 -21.79
N ASN A 17 1.98 -19.09 -21.75
CA ASN A 17 0.59 -19.12 -21.28
C ASN A 17 0.48 -18.73 -19.81
N PHE A 18 1.41 -19.18 -18.95
CA PHE A 18 1.43 -18.77 -17.54
C PHE A 18 1.65 -17.27 -17.35
N VAL A 19 2.46 -16.63 -18.20
CA VAL A 19 2.66 -15.16 -18.17
C VAL A 19 1.37 -14.41 -18.54
N SER A 20 0.57 -14.94 -19.47
CA SER A 20 -0.73 -14.33 -19.81
C SER A 20 -1.78 -14.43 -18.71
N MET A 21 -1.56 -15.34 -17.73
CA MET A 21 -2.44 -15.53 -16.57
C MET A 21 -1.99 -14.71 -15.35
N THR A 22 -0.87 -14.00 -15.42
CA THR A 22 -0.45 -13.11 -14.34
C THR A 22 -1.09 -11.75 -14.51
N GLU A 23 -1.97 -11.37 -13.58
CA GLU A 23 -2.46 -10.01 -13.44
C GLU A 23 -1.40 -9.17 -12.70
N SER A 24 -0.55 -8.48 -13.45
CA SER A 24 0.30 -7.43 -12.90
C SER A 24 -0.41 -6.09 -13.04
N PHE A 25 -0.36 -5.24 -12.00
CA PHE A 25 -0.63 -3.82 -12.24
C PHE A 25 0.46 -3.31 -13.21
N PRO A 26 0.11 -2.80 -14.40
CA PRO A 26 1.07 -2.51 -15.48
C PRO A 26 2.06 -1.38 -15.16
N ASN A 27 1.92 -0.82 -13.98
CA ASN A 27 2.60 0.29 -13.38
C ASN A 27 2.50 0.00 -11.87
N GLY A 28 3.63 -0.09 -11.15
CA GLY A 28 3.58 0.22 -9.72
C GLY A 28 2.78 1.52 -9.57
N ALA A 29 1.86 1.58 -8.60
CA ALA A 29 0.75 2.52 -8.56
C ALA A 29 1.08 3.86 -9.26
N PRO A 30 0.35 4.24 -10.34
CA PRO A 30 0.71 5.40 -11.17
C PRO A 30 1.06 6.64 -10.34
N VAL A 31 1.82 7.60 -10.88
CA VAL A 31 2.04 8.88 -10.17
C VAL A 31 0.68 9.52 -9.84
N GLU A 32 -0.30 9.30 -10.70
CA GLU A 32 -1.69 9.67 -10.51
C GLU A 32 -2.42 8.84 -9.45
N ALA A 33 -1.89 7.71 -8.98
CA ALA A 33 -2.38 6.98 -7.80
C ALA A 33 -1.67 7.37 -6.50
N CYS A 34 -0.70 8.30 -6.55
CA CYS A 34 -0.10 8.92 -5.36
C CYS A 34 -1.10 9.84 -4.64
N ILE A 35 -0.63 10.61 -3.67
CA ILE A 35 -1.46 11.57 -2.94
C ILE A 35 -1.93 12.66 -3.91
N TYR A 36 -3.25 12.77 -4.11
CA TYR A 36 -3.85 13.98 -4.66
C TYR A 36 -4.45 14.76 -3.50
N GLN A 37 -3.90 15.96 -3.26
CA GLN A 37 -4.18 16.76 -2.06
C GLN A 37 -3.78 16.03 -0.77
N THR A 38 -4.67 15.21 -0.20
CA THR A 38 -4.47 14.47 1.06
C THR A 38 -5.01 13.05 1.08
N VAL A 39 -5.44 12.53 -0.07
CA VAL A 39 -5.92 11.15 -0.17
C VAL A 39 -5.18 10.39 -1.26
N PRO A 40 -5.01 9.06 -1.11
CA PRO A 40 -4.59 8.22 -2.23
C PRO A 40 -5.52 8.44 -3.41
N ASN A 41 -4.98 8.78 -4.56
CA ASN A 41 -5.77 9.13 -5.74
C ASN A 41 -6.21 7.88 -6.49
N HIS A 42 -7.11 7.12 -5.87
CA HIS A 42 -7.75 5.97 -6.49
C HIS A 42 -9.03 6.41 -7.20
N THR A 43 -8.91 6.83 -8.45
CA THR A 43 -10.03 7.26 -9.32
C THR A 43 -11.22 6.30 -9.20
N GLY A 44 -12.41 6.84 -8.88
CA GLY A 44 -13.66 6.08 -8.85
C GLY A 44 -13.89 5.21 -7.60
N THR A 45 -12.97 5.23 -6.63
CA THR A 45 -13.15 4.50 -5.36
C THR A 45 -13.62 5.44 -4.24
N LYS A 46 -14.30 4.87 -3.24
CA LYS A 46 -14.69 5.57 -2.02
C LYS A 46 -14.03 4.90 -0.81
N PRO A 47 -13.69 5.66 0.24
CA PRO A 47 -13.26 5.07 1.50
C PRO A 47 -14.28 4.06 2.01
N SER A 48 -13.79 2.94 2.54
CA SER A 48 -14.67 1.99 3.23
C SER A 48 -15.21 2.61 4.52
N PRO A 49 -16.42 2.23 4.97
CA PRO A 49 -16.94 2.71 6.25
C PRO A 49 -16.00 2.35 7.41
N PRO A 50 -15.86 3.23 8.44
CA PRO A 50 -15.01 2.94 9.59
C PRO A 50 -15.34 1.61 10.28
N SER A 51 -16.61 1.21 10.29
CA SER A 51 -17.09 -0.05 10.89
C SER A 51 -16.57 -1.32 10.21
N THR A 52 -16.06 -1.22 8.98
CA THR A 52 -15.50 -2.35 8.22
C THR A 52 -13.99 -2.46 8.34
N PHE A 53 -13.35 -1.49 9.00
CA PHE A 53 -11.91 -1.48 9.15
C PHE A 53 -11.50 -2.46 10.26
N SER A 54 -10.79 -3.54 9.88
CA SER A 54 -10.37 -4.63 10.78
C SER A 54 -9.12 -4.31 11.61
N HIS A 55 -8.66 -3.07 11.58
CA HIS A 55 -7.43 -2.62 12.20
C HIS A 55 -7.73 -1.48 13.15
N GLU A 56 -6.89 -1.33 14.16
CA GLU A 56 -6.98 -0.21 15.09
C GLU A 56 -5.84 0.75 14.82
N PHE A 57 -6.13 2.05 14.93
CA PHE A 57 -5.17 3.12 14.76
C PHE A 57 -5.20 4.00 16.00
N VAL A 58 -4.22 3.84 16.89
CA VAL A 58 -4.23 4.48 18.21
C VAL A 58 -3.04 5.41 18.35
N ALA A 59 -3.33 6.68 18.65
CA ALA A 59 -2.33 7.62 19.10
C ALA A 59 -2.17 7.53 20.63
N THR A 60 -0.94 7.63 21.11
CA THR A 60 -0.62 7.65 22.55
C THR A 60 -1.20 8.86 23.30
N GLN A 61 -1.52 9.94 22.58
CA GLN A 61 -2.10 11.16 23.12
C GLN A 61 -2.91 11.91 22.06
N GLY A 62 -3.97 12.60 22.49
CA GLY A 62 -4.85 13.42 21.63
C GLY A 62 -4.56 14.93 21.68
N ASN A 63 -3.61 15.36 22.51
CA ASN A 63 -3.15 16.75 22.57
C ASN A 63 -1.63 16.77 22.36
N TRP A 64 -1.14 17.80 21.67
CA TRP A 64 0.28 17.95 21.38
C TRP A 64 0.64 19.43 21.22
N VAL A 65 1.94 19.70 21.31
CA VAL A 65 2.52 21.02 21.03
C VAL A 65 3.53 20.89 19.89
N PRO A 66 3.86 21.97 19.16
CA PRO A 66 4.87 21.93 18.12
C PRO A 66 6.19 21.33 18.62
N GLY A 67 6.73 20.35 17.89
CA GLY A 67 7.97 19.64 18.23
C GLY A 67 7.79 18.42 19.15
N ALA A 68 6.58 18.16 19.67
CA ALA A 68 6.31 16.94 20.42
C ALA A 68 6.30 15.70 19.51
N ASN A 69 6.81 14.58 20.02
CA ASN A 69 6.69 13.29 19.37
C ASN A 69 5.44 12.57 19.86
N ILE A 70 4.65 12.01 18.93
CA ILE A 70 3.48 11.20 19.22
C ILE A 70 3.75 9.80 18.67
N HIS A 71 3.55 8.78 19.48
CA HIS A 71 3.58 7.40 19.01
C HIS A 71 2.21 6.99 18.51
N VAL A 72 2.20 6.40 17.33
CA VAL A 72 1.01 5.88 16.66
C VAL A 72 1.19 4.39 16.45
N HIS A 73 0.19 3.62 16.88
CA HIS A 73 0.19 2.16 16.80
C HIS A 73 -0.90 1.71 15.84
N VAL A 74 -0.52 0.83 14.91
CA VAL A 74 -1.45 0.12 14.03
C VAL A 74 -1.47 -1.34 14.45
N SER A 75 -2.64 -1.85 14.82
CA SER A 75 -2.84 -3.23 15.24
C SER A 75 -3.91 -3.92 14.39
N GLY A 76 -3.92 -5.25 14.37
CA GLY A 76 -4.91 -6.05 13.62
C GLY A 76 -4.28 -7.17 12.79
N PRO A 77 -5.02 -7.72 11.81
CA PRO A 77 -4.52 -8.75 10.89
C PRO A 77 -3.28 -8.28 10.10
N LYS A 78 -2.47 -9.22 9.61
CA LYS A 78 -1.23 -8.92 8.88
C LYS A 78 -1.49 -7.98 7.68
N ILE A 79 -0.80 -6.84 7.66
CA ILE A 79 -0.83 -5.85 6.57
C ILE A 79 0.36 -6.12 5.63
N LYS A 80 0.11 -6.13 4.32
CA LYS A 80 1.17 -6.30 3.30
C LYS A 80 1.82 -4.98 2.87
N GLY A 81 1.12 -3.87 3.05
CA GLY A 81 1.60 -2.51 2.79
C GLY A 81 0.57 -1.50 3.27
N PHE A 82 1.03 -0.32 3.66
CA PHE A 82 0.18 0.77 4.12
C PHE A 82 0.76 2.12 3.70
N PHE A 83 -0.13 3.12 3.68
CA PHE A 83 0.21 4.53 3.55
C PHE A 83 -0.46 5.27 4.72
N ILE A 84 0.31 6.07 5.45
CA ILE A 84 -0.18 6.86 6.60
C ILE A 84 0.20 8.31 6.36
N GLN A 85 -0.73 9.22 6.65
CA GLN A 85 -0.53 10.66 6.63
C GLN A 85 -1.14 11.28 7.89
N ALA A 86 -0.45 12.25 8.48
CA ALA A 86 -1.01 13.12 9.49
C ALA A 86 -1.52 14.40 8.81
N ILE A 87 -2.76 14.80 9.11
CA ILE A 87 -3.41 15.99 8.55
C ILE A 87 -4.00 16.85 9.67
N ASP A 88 -4.14 18.15 9.42
CA ASP A 88 -4.89 19.07 10.27
C ASP A 88 -6.40 19.09 9.93
N ASP A 89 -7.16 19.93 10.63
CA ASP A 89 -8.61 20.10 10.42
C ASP A 89 -8.96 20.72 9.06
N ASP A 90 -7.99 21.38 8.40
CA ASP A 90 -8.10 21.89 7.03
C ASP A 90 -7.71 20.83 5.98
N TYR A 91 -7.47 19.59 6.39
CA TYR A 91 -6.95 18.52 5.54
C TYR A 91 -5.64 18.91 4.85
N LYS A 92 -4.69 19.52 5.57
CA LYS A 92 -3.33 19.78 5.09
C LYS A 92 -2.35 18.82 5.75
N PRO A 93 -1.35 18.28 5.04
CA PRO A 93 -0.33 17.43 5.64
C PRO A 93 0.47 18.18 6.72
N ILE A 94 0.67 17.54 7.88
CA ILE A 94 1.41 18.11 9.00
C ILE A 94 2.45 17.15 9.57
N GLY A 95 3.46 17.71 10.24
CA GLY A 95 4.46 16.95 10.99
C GLY A 95 5.41 16.13 10.12
N SER A 96 6.10 15.19 10.75
CA SER A 96 7.00 14.26 10.08
C SER A 96 7.03 12.92 10.83
N PHE A 97 7.15 11.82 10.09
CA PHE A 97 7.26 10.49 10.69
C PHE A 97 8.73 10.15 10.96
N ILE A 98 9.01 9.71 12.18
CA ILE A 98 10.30 9.14 12.55
C ILE A 98 10.18 7.63 12.40
N LYS A 99 11.04 7.03 11.57
CA LYS A 99 11.06 5.57 11.41
C LYS A 99 11.39 4.92 12.76
N ASN A 100 10.43 4.18 13.32
CA ASN A 100 10.66 3.43 14.54
C ASN A 100 11.29 2.07 14.19
N VAL A 101 12.38 1.71 14.87
CA VAL A 101 13.22 0.54 14.56
C VAL A 101 12.53 -0.79 14.93
N TYR A 102 11.36 -0.74 15.58
CA TYR A 102 10.59 -1.89 16.06
C TYR A 102 9.46 -2.32 15.12
N SER A 103 9.54 -2.01 13.83
CA SER A 103 8.65 -2.58 12.82
C SER A 103 9.08 -4.02 12.52
N GLY A 104 8.71 -4.94 13.41
CA GLY A 104 8.84 -6.39 13.25
C GLY A 104 7.69 -6.99 12.44
#